data_AF-Q2RW61-F1
#
_entry.id   AF-Q2RW61-F1
#
_cell.length_a   1.000
_cell.length_b   1.000
_cell.length_c   1.000
_cell.angle_alpha   90.00
_cell.angle_beta   90.00
_cell.angle_gamma   90.00
#
_symmetry.space_group_name_H-M   'P 1'
#
loop_
_entity.id
_entity.type
_entity.pdbx_description
1 polymer ?
#
loop_
_entity_poly.entity_id
_entity_poly.type
_entity_poly.pdbx_seq_one_letter_code
_entity_poly.pdbx_strand_id
1 'polypeptide(L)'
;MKKLLNTVYVTTEGTGLRKDGENLVAELDGVQKGRVPLHMVGSVVVFGGTYVSPGLMGACAAHGITIVLLDRVGRFQARVEGPVAGNVLLRRAQYKASEAPEDIVKSLILGKVSNQRAVLLRALRDHGADFPAAEALAVKDAIDRMAHILRKVGASAEDADHLRGAEGEAASLYFGVFGQLIRSPDGDFAFRGRSRRPPLDPTNALLSFLYTLLTHDCRSACESVGLDPAVGFLHRDRPGRPSLALDLMEELRPVLVDRLALSLINRRQLRATDFQRLDGGAVLLTDEARKTVLSAWQERKKQERRHPFLEESAPLGLVPYLQAQMLARHLRGDLDAYPPWFWK
;
A
#
# COMPACT_ATOMS: atom_id res chain seq x y z
N MET A 1 -7.38 -15.03 -12.97
CA MET A 1 -5.93 -14.93 -13.23
C MET A 1 -5.65 -13.61 -13.94
N LYS A 2 -4.77 -12.75 -13.42
CA LYS A 2 -4.30 -11.54 -14.11
C LYS A 2 -2.79 -11.63 -14.33
N LYS A 3 -2.31 -11.30 -15.53
CA LYS A 3 -0.87 -11.20 -15.84
C LYS A 3 -0.49 -9.72 -15.82
N LEU A 4 0.31 -9.30 -14.85
CA LEU A 4 0.83 -7.93 -14.73
C LEU A 4 2.34 -8.02 -14.57
N LEU A 5 3.11 -7.26 -15.37
CA LEU A 5 4.58 -7.24 -15.29
C LEU A 5 5.25 -8.64 -15.40
N ASN A 6 4.70 -9.54 -16.22
CA ASN A 6 5.10 -10.96 -16.33
C ASN A 6 4.85 -11.79 -15.06
N THR A 7 4.16 -11.25 -14.07
CA THR A 7 3.68 -11.98 -12.91
C THR A 7 2.24 -12.45 -13.11
N VAL A 8 2.00 -13.73 -12.85
CA VAL A 8 0.66 -14.31 -12.83
C VAL A 8 0.10 -14.25 -11.42
N TYR A 9 -0.95 -13.46 -11.22
CA TYR A 9 -1.69 -13.37 -9.96
C TYR A 9 -2.92 -14.28 -9.99
N VAL A 10 -3.00 -15.17 -9.00
CA VAL A 10 -4.11 -16.11 -8.81
C VAL A 10 -4.81 -15.80 -7.50
N THR A 11 -5.91 -15.06 -7.61
CA THR A 11 -6.65 -14.50 -6.46
C THR A 11 -7.96 -15.23 -6.17
N THR A 12 -8.39 -16.14 -7.06
CA THR A 12 -9.65 -16.87 -6.92
C THR A 12 -9.42 -18.15 -6.13
N GLU A 13 -10.07 -18.28 -4.97
CA GLU A 13 -9.98 -19.50 -4.16
C GLU A 13 -10.45 -20.74 -4.92
N GLY A 14 -9.89 -21.90 -4.57
CA GLY A 14 -10.22 -23.17 -5.23
C GLY A 14 -9.58 -23.35 -6.61
N THR A 15 -8.87 -22.34 -7.14
CA THR A 15 -8.14 -22.49 -8.39
C THR A 15 -7.03 -23.53 -8.23
N GLY A 16 -6.98 -24.49 -9.14
CA GLY A 16 -5.85 -25.40 -9.33
C GLY A 16 -4.94 -24.89 -10.42
N LEU A 17 -3.63 -24.91 -10.18
CA LEU A 17 -2.60 -24.60 -11.15
C LEU A 17 -1.83 -25.87 -11.51
N ARG A 18 -1.72 -26.16 -12.81
CA ARG A 18 -0.94 -27.29 -13.33
C ARG A 18 -0.12 -26.92 -14.55
N LYS A 19 0.87 -27.76 -14.85
CA LYS A 19 1.59 -27.73 -16.13
C LYS A 19 0.77 -28.47 -17.18
N ASP A 20 0.67 -27.89 -18.37
CA ASP A 20 0.21 -28.57 -19.58
C ASP A 20 1.13 -28.20 -20.76
N GLY A 21 1.96 -29.15 -21.20
CA GLY A 21 3.08 -28.87 -22.09
C GLY A 21 4.00 -27.79 -21.49
N GLU A 22 4.32 -26.75 -22.25
CA GLU A 22 5.12 -25.60 -21.81
C GLU A 22 4.27 -24.43 -21.31
N ASN A 23 3.07 -24.72 -20.78
CA ASN A 23 2.15 -23.72 -20.27
C ASN A 23 1.81 -23.95 -18.79
N LEU A 24 1.63 -22.84 -18.08
CA LEU A 24 0.88 -22.78 -16.84
C LEU A 24 -0.61 -22.71 -17.19
N VAL A 25 -1.40 -23.63 -16.64
CA VAL A 25 -2.85 -23.68 -16.80
C VAL A 25 -3.52 -23.50 -15.45
N ALA A 26 -4.50 -22.60 -15.41
CA ALA A 26 -5.35 -22.36 -14.26
C ALA A 26 -6.74 -22.98 -14.50
N GLU A 27 -7.20 -23.81 -13.58
CA GLU A 27 -8.48 -24.52 -13.62
C GLU A 27 -9.29 -24.22 -12.35
N LEU A 28 -10.60 -24.09 -12.49
CA LEU A 28 -11.53 -23.96 -11.37
C LEU A 28 -12.72 -24.87 -11.67
N ASP A 29 -13.04 -25.78 -10.74
CA ASP A 29 -14.11 -26.76 -10.87
C ASP A 29 -14.04 -27.56 -12.19
N GLY A 30 -12.83 -27.99 -12.56
CA GLY A 30 -12.57 -28.73 -13.80
C GLY A 30 -12.62 -27.90 -15.09
N VAL A 31 -12.90 -26.60 -15.01
CA VAL A 31 -12.96 -25.70 -16.17
C VAL A 31 -11.68 -24.88 -16.27
N GLN A 32 -11.02 -24.91 -17.44
CA GLN A 32 -9.87 -24.05 -17.73
C GLN A 32 -10.29 -22.57 -17.69
N LYS A 33 -9.70 -21.80 -16.77
CA LYS A 33 -9.91 -20.35 -16.62
C LYS A 33 -8.79 -19.52 -17.24
N GLY A 34 -7.64 -20.11 -17.51
CA GLY A 34 -6.52 -19.41 -18.15
C GLY A 34 -5.37 -20.33 -18.54
N ARG A 35 -4.59 -19.89 -19.52
CA ARG A 35 -3.38 -20.56 -20.01
C ARG A 35 -2.33 -19.49 -20.34
N VAL A 36 -1.10 -19.67 -19.86
CA VAL A 36 0.04 -18.79 -20.17
C VAL A 36 1.28 -19.62 -20.43
N PRO A 37 2.04 -19.36 -21.51
CA PRO A 37 3.32 -20.01 -21.75
C PRO A 37 4.32 -19.69 -20.62
N LEU A 38 5.02 -20.71 -20.12
CA LEU A 38 5.95 -20.56 -18.98
C LEU A 38 7.06 -19.56 -19.26
N HIS A 39 7.62 -19.53 -20.48
CA HIS A 39 8.67 -18.60 -20.87
C HIS A 39 8.25 -17.11 -20.83
N MET A 40 6.96 -16.82 -20.71
CA MET A 40 6.43 -15.45 -20.56
C MET A 40 6.13 -15.07 -19.10
N VAL A 41 6.38 -15.97 -18.15
CA VAL A 41 6.07 -15.80 -16.73
C VAL A 41 7.37 -15.66 -15.96
N GLY A 42 7.53 -14.56 -15.24
CA GLY A 42 8.66 -14.35 -14.31
C GLY A 42 8.35 -14.82 -12.88
N SER A 43 7.08 -14.72 -12.47
CA SER A 43 6.64 -15.21 -11.16
C SER A 43 5.16 -15.56 -11.14
N VAL A 44 4.78 -16.43 -10.20
CA VAL A 44 3.40 -16.83 -9.93
C VAL A 44 3.09 -16.50 -8.48
N VAL A 45 2.12 -15.63 -8.24
CA VAL A 45 1.68 -15.25 -6.90
C VAL A 45 0.30 -15.83 -6.66
N VAL A 46 0.21 -16.78 -5.73
CA VAL A 46 -1.05 -17.46 -5.39
C VAL A 46 -1.55 -17.01 -4.03
N PHE A 47 -2.85 -16.73 -3.94
CA PHE A 47 -3.52 -16.31 -2.72
C PHE A 47 -4.41 -17.44 -2.19
N GLY A 48 -4.42 -17.60 -0.87
CA GLY A 48 -5.33 -18.51 -0.18
C GLY A 48 -5.12 -19.98 -0.56
N GLY A 49 -6.23 -20.73 -0.59
CA GLY A 49 -6.25 -22.17 -0.84
C GLY A 49 -6.10 -22.55 -2.31
N THR A 50 -5.14 -21.97 -3.02
CA THR A 50 -4.83 -22.32 -4.41
C THR A 50 -3.98 -23.60 -4.42
N TYR A 51 -4.40 -24.62 -5.17
CA TYR A 51 -3.58 -25.82 -5.36
C TYR A 51 -2.54 -25.57 -6.44
N VAL A 52 -1.27 -25.87 -6.16
CA VAL A 52 -0.19 -25.81 -7.16
C VAL A 52 0.37 -27.22 -7.31
N SER A 53 0.26 -27.80 -8.50
CA SER A 53 0.71 -29.17 -8.70
C SER A 53 2.24 -29.30 -8.60
N PRO A 54 2.77 -30.40 -8.04
CA PRO A 54 4.22 -30.61 -7.96
C PRO A 54 4.92 -30.52 -9.33
N GLY A 55 4.26 -31.00 -10.39
CA GLY A 55 4.79 -30.90 -11.77
C GLY A 55 4.92 -29.46 -12.25
N LEU A 56 3.99 -28.56 -11.88
CA LEU A 56 4.12 -27.13 -12.15
C LEU A 56 5.22 -26.51 -11.30
N MET A 57 5.32 -26.87 -10.01
CA MET A 57 6.39 -26.37 -9.13
C MET A 57 7.78 -26.71 -9.68
N GLY A 58 7.98 -27.96 -10.11
CA GLY A 58 9.23 -28.40 -10.74
C GLY A 58 9.53 -27.65 -12.04
N ALA A 59 8.53 -27.45 -12.90
CA ALA A 59 8.70 -26.68 -14.13
C ALA A 59 9.02 -25.21 -13.87
N CYS A 60 8.35 -24.58 -12.91
CA CYS A 60 8.65 -23.22 -12.48
C CYS A 60 10.09 -23.11 -11.95
N ALA A 61 10.50 -24.02 -11.07
CA ALA A 61 11.85 -24.04 -10.53
C ALA A 61 12.92 -24.18 -11.63
N ALA A 62 12.69 -25.06 -12.62
CA ALA A 62 13.61 -25.26 -13.75
C ALA A 62 13.70 -24.02 -14.67
N HIS A 63 12.60 -23.28 -14.82
CA HIS A 63 12.55 -22.05 -15.64
C HIS A 63 12.93 -20.78 -14.87
N GLY A 64 13.34 -20.88 -13.61
CA GLY A 64 13.64 -19.70 -12.77
C GLY A 64 12.40 -18.88 -12.39
N ILE A 65 11.20 -19.46 -12.50
CA ILE A 65 9.93 -18.84 -12.16
C ILE A 65 9.71 -18.99 -10.67
N THR A 66 9.64 -17.86 -9.96
CA THR A 66 9.37 -17.85 -8.52
C THR A 66 7.88 -18.09 -8.24
N ILE A 67 7.56 -19.00 -7.33
CA ILE A 67 6.19 -19.16 -6.82
C ILE A 67 6.10 -18.54 -5.43
N VAL A 68 5.18 -17.59 -5.25
CA VAL A 68 4.89 -16.97 -3.96
C VAL A 68 3.56 -17.49 -3.43
N LEU A 69 3.58 -18.00 -2.21
CA LEU A 69 2.40 -18.44 -1.48
C LEU A 69 1.98 -17.34 -0.49
N LEU A 70 0.77 -16.83 -0.65
CA LEU A 70 0.12 -15.89 0.25
C LEU A 70 -1.12 -16.54 0.85
N ASP A 71 -1.46 -16.20 2.10
CA ASP A 71 -2.72 -16.65 2.68
C ASP A 71 -3.94 -15.90 2.08
N ARG A 72 -5.14 -16.19 2.58
CA ARG A 72 -6.39 -15.58 2.10
C ARG A 72 -6.45 -14.07 2.27
N VAL A 73 -5.74 -13.53 3.26
CA VAL A 73 -5.73 -12.08 3.54
C VAL A 73 -4.55 -11.37 2.86
N GLY A 74 -3.66 -12.12 2.21
CA GLY A 74 -2.47 -11.64 1.52
C GLY A 74 -1.19 -11.68 2.37
N ARG A 75 -1.19 -12.33 3.53
CA ARG A 75 0.03 -12.47 4.32
C ARG A 75 0.98 -13.44 3.63
N PHE A 76 2.23 -13.02 3.46
CA PHE A 76 3.29 -13.88 2.94
C PHE A 76 3.48 -15.12 3.82
N GLN A 77 3.45 -16.30 3.18
CA GLN A 77 3.65 -17.60 3.84
C GLN A 77 5.00 -18.19 3.45
N ALA A 78 5.26 -18.27 2.14
CA ALA A 78 6.48 -18.86 1.62
C ALA A 78 6.76 -18.38 0.20
N ARG A 79 8.00 -18.59 -0.21
CA ARG A 79 8.44 -18.45 -1.58
C ARG A 79 9.20 -19.70 -1.98
N VAL A 80 8.87 -20.25 -3.13
CA VAL A 80 9.49 -21.44 -3.72
C VAL A 80 10.31 -20.99 -4.91
N GLU A 81 11.60 -21.30 -4.87
CA GLU A 81 12.59 -20.95 -5.89
C GLU A 81 13.40 -22.21 -6.25
N GLY A 82 13.96 -22.23 -7.47
CA GLY A 82 14.90 -23.27 -7.90
C GLY A 82 16.29 -23.13 -7.26
N PRO A 83 17.21 -24.08 -7.52
CA PRO A 83 18.51 -24.17 -6.85
C PRO A 83 19.49 -23.00 -7.10
N VAL A 84 19.16 -22.06 -7.99
CA VAL A 84 19.86 -20.76 -8.12
C VAL A 84 18.80 -19.65 -8.23
N ALA A 85 18.60 -18.89 -7.16
CA ALA A 85 17.65 -17.78 -7.14
C ALA A 85 18.36 -16.43 -7.12
N GLY A 86 18.18 -15.62 -8.17
CA GLY A 86 18.88 -14.36 -8.45
C GLY A 86 18.59 -13.18 -7.52
N ASN A 87 18.03 -13.42 -6.33
CA ASN A 87 17.62 -12.34 -5.43
C ASN A 87 18.79 -11.66 -4.69
N VAL A 88 19.99 -12.26 -4.68
CA VAL A 88 21.17 -11.63 -4.08
C VAL A 88 21.56 -10.33 -4.80
N LEU A 89 21.43 -10.29 -6.13
CA LEU A 89 21.74 -9.09 -6.91
C LEU A 89 20.75 -7.96 -6.61
N LEU A 90 19.46 -8.30 -6.53
CA LEU A 90 18.42 -7.35 -6.14
C LEU A 90 18.69 -6.78 -4.74
N ARG A 91 18.99 -7.63 -3.75
CA ARG A 91 19.25 -7.17 -2.37
C ARG A 91 20.53 -6.35 -2.27
N ARG A 92 21.60 -6.73 -2.99
CA ARG A 92 22.82 -5.91 -3.04
C ARG A 92 22.55 -4.54 -3.67
N ALA A 93 21.75 -4.48 -4.74
CA ALA A 93 21.33 -3.23 -5.35
C ALA A 93 20.47 -2.39 -4.38
N GLN A 94 19.55 -3.02 -3.65
CA GLN A 94 18.75 -2.36 -2.60
C GLN A 94 19.64 -1.76 -1.52
N TYR A 95 20.58 -2.54 -0.97
CA TYR A 95 21.47 -2.07 0.09
C TYR A 95 22.35 -0.92 -0.40
N LYS A 96 22.92 -1.03 -1.60
CA LYS A 96 23.67 0.06 -2.23
C LYS A 96 22.82 1.31 -2.42
N ALA A 97 21.60 1.18 -2.93
CA ALA A 97 20.70 2.30 -3.14
C ALA A 97 20.23 2.94 -1.82
N SER A 98 20.20 2.20 -0.71
CA SER A 98 19.87 2.77 0.61
C SER A 98 20.95 3.71 1.15
N GLU A 99 22.18 3.64 0.64
CA GLU A 99 23.27 4.55 1.01
C GLU A 99 23.18 5.91 0.30
N ALA A 100 22.48 5.99 -0.84
CA ALA A 100 22.18 7.22 -1.59
C ALA A 100 20.71 7.19 -2.07
N PRO A 101 19.75 7.38 -1.15
CA PRO A 101 18.34 7.04 -1.39
C PRO A 101 17.52 8.17 -2.03
N GLU A 102 18.14 9.31 -2.37
CA GLU A 102 17.47 10.57 -2.71
C GLU A 102 16.39 10.41 -3.80
N ASP A 103 16.68 9.69 -4.87
CA ASP A 103 15.74 9.53 -5.99
C ASP A 103 14.51 8.71 -5.60
N ILE A 104 14.71 7.61 -4.85
CA ILE A 104 13.60 6.78 -4.37
C ILE A 104 12.78 7.53 -3.32
N VAL A 105 13.44 8.22 -2.40
CA VAL A 105 12.79 9.06 -1.39
C VAL A 105 11.95 10.16 -2.03
N LYS A 106 12.48 10.83 -3.06
CA LYS A 106 11.76 11.83 -3.83
C LYS A 106 10.50 11.24 -4.46
N SER A 107 10.59 10.08 -5.13
CA SER A 107 9.42 9.40 -5.70
C SER A 107 8.35 9.11 -4.64
N LEU A 108 8.75 8.51 -3.51
CA LEU A 108 7.83 8.16 -2.42
C LEU A 108 7.10 9.40 -1.85
N ILE A 109 7.83 10.50 -1.64
CA ILE A 109 7.26 11.74 -1.14
C ILE A 109 6.32 12.38 -2.17
N LEU A 110 6.70 12.41 -3.45
CA LEU A 110 5.83 12.90 -4.51
C LEU A 110 4.51 12.12 -4.54
N GLY A 111 4.57 10.79 -4.46
CA GLY A 111 3.38 9.93 -4.37
C GLY A 111 2.52 10.28 -3.15
N LYS A 112 3.12 10.31 -1.96
CA LYS A 112 2.44 10.65 -0.70
C LYS A 112 1.75 12.01 -0.75
N VAL A 113 2.49 13.07 -1.03
CA VAL A 113 2.00 14.46 -0.97
C VAL A 113 0.95 14.69 -2.05
N SER A 114 1.15 14.15 -3.25
CA SER A 114 0.13 14.22 -4.32
C SER A 114 -1.16 13.53 -3.89
N ASN A 115 -1.08 12.36 -3.26
CA ASN A 115 -2.24 11.59 -2.84
C ASN A 115 -2.97 12.22 -1.66
N GLN A 116 -2.25 12.80 -0.69
CA GLN A 116 -2.84 13.61 0.37
C GLN A 116 -3.58 14.81 -0.20
N ARG A 117 -2.95 15.55 -1.13
CA ARG A 117 -3.56 16.69 -1.81
C ARG A 117 -4.81 16.27 -2.60
N ALA A 118 -4.81 15.10 -3.24
CA ALA A 118 -5.98 14.56 -3.93
C ALA A 118 -7.14 14.25 -2.97
N VAL A 119 -6.86 13.79 -1.74
CA VAL A 119 -7.89 13.60 -0.70
C VAL A 119 -8.52 14.94 -0.33
N LEU A 120 -7.71 15.98 -0.07
CA LEU A 120 -8.20 17.32 0.29
C LEU A 120 -9.01 17.96 -0.84
N LEU A 121 -8.48 17.94 -2.07
CA LEU A 121 -9.16 18.46 -3.26
C LEU A 121 -10.53 17.81 -3.45
N ARG A 122 -10.60 16.48 -3.27
CA ARG A 122 -11.85 15.75 -3.39
C ARG A 122 -12.85 16.15 -2.30
N ALA A 123 -12.39 16.29 -1.06
CA ALA A 123 -13.28 16.71 0.03
C ALA A 123 -13.86 18.09 -0.23
N LEU A 124 -13.05 19.04 -0.69
CA LEU A 124 -13.50 20.39 -1.05
C LEU A 124 -14.46 20.38 -2.23
N ARG A 125 -14.23 19.55 -3.24
CA ARG A 125 -15.13 19.42 -4.40
C ARG A 125 -16.48 18.80 -4.02
N ASP A 126 -16.45 17.72 -3.23
CA ASP A 126 -17.64 16.92 -2.92
C ASP A 126 -18.47 17.57 -1.79
N HIS A 127 -17.85 18.34 -0.88
CA HIS A 127 -18.49 18.86 0.35
C HIS A 127 -18.12 20.31 0.71
N GLY A 128 -17.31 21.02 -0.08
CA GLY A 128 -16.80 22.34 0.31
C GLY A 128 -17.86 23.44 0.47
N ALA A 129 -19.06 23.25 -0.09
CA ALA A 129 -20.19 24.15 0.13
C ALA A 129 -20.77 24.05 1.56
N ASP A 130 -20.56 22.92 2.24
CA ASP A 130 -21.03 22.68 3.60
C ASP A 130 -20.01 23.16 4.66
N PHE A 131 -18.80 23.54 4.23
CA PHE A 131 -17.73 23.90 5.14
C PHE A 131 -17.95 25.32 5.68
N PRO A 132 -17.71 25.57 6.98
CA PRO A 132 -17.53 26.92 7.46
C PRO A 132 -16.46 27.64 6.63
N ALA A 133 -16.69 28.91 6.30
CA ALA A 133 -15.82 29.65 5.38
C ALA A 133 -14.34 29.64 5.80
N ALA A 134 -14.07 29.71 7.11
CA ALA A 134 -12.71 29.64 7.66
C ALA A 134 -12.05 28.26 7.46
N GLU A 135 -12.82 27.17 7.61
CA GLU A 135 -12.32 25.81 7.38
C GLU A 135 -12.09 25.55 5.89
N ALA A 136 -13.00 26.00 5.03
CA ALA A 136 -12.81 25.92 3.58
C ALA A 136 -11.54 26.66 3.14
N LEU A 137 -11.24 27.82 3.74
CA LEU A 137 -10.02 28.57 3.48
C LEU A 137 -8.77 27.82 3.96
N ALA A 138 -8.81 27.23 5.16
CA ALA A 138 -7.69 26.44 5.69
C ALA A 138 -7.37 25.22 4.82
N VAL A 139 -8.39 24.48 4.34
CA VAL A 139 -8.17 23.37 3.40
C VAL A 139 -7.55 23.85 2.10
N LYS A 140 -8.01 24.99 1.55
CA LYS A 140 -7.45 25.57 0.32
C LYS A 140 -5.98 25.96 0.50
N ASP A 141 -5.64 26.63 1.60
CA ASP A 141 -4.25 26.98 1.93
C ASP A 141 -3.36 25.74 2.01
N ALA A 142 -3.82 24.69 2.70
CA ALA A 142 -3.10 23.43 2.78
C ALA A 142 -2.89 22.81 1.39
N ILE A 143 -3.91 22.80 0.52
CA ILE A 143 -3.80 22.29 -0.86
C ILE A 143 -2.74 23.06 -1.67
N ASP A 144 -2.70 24.38 -1.54
CA ASP A 144 -1.78 25.24 -2.31
C ASP A 144 -0.35 25.13 -1.80
N ARG A 145 -0.16 25.08 -0.47
CA ARG A 145 1.15 24.84 0.14
C ARG A 145 1.69 23.45 -0.20
N MET A 146 0.84 22.42 -0.19
CA MET A 146 1.24 21.08 -0.65
C MET A 146 1.62 21.06 -2.13
N ALA A 147 0.98 21.88 -2.98
CA ALA A 147 1.41 22.04 -4.37
C ALA A 147 2.79 22.70 -4.49
N HIS A 148 3.12 23.66 -3.61
CA HIS A 148 4.45 24.25 -3.54
C HIS A 148 5.50 23.23 -3.08
N ILE A 149 5.20 22.42 -2.06
CA ILE A 149 6.08 21.34 -1.59
C ILE A 149 6.36 20.34 -2.72
N LEU A 150 5.34 19.94 -3.49
CA LEU A 150 5.53 19.05 -4.64
C LEU A 150 6.49 19.63 -5.69
N ARG A 151 6.38 20.93 -6.00
CA ARG A 151 7.30 21.60 -6.92
C ARG A 151 8.72 21.63 -6.35
N LYS A 152 8.87 21.96 -5.07
CA LYS A 152 10.18 21.99 -4.40
C LYS A 152 10.84 20.62 -4.40
N VAL A 153 10.13 19.58 -3.96
CA VAL A 153 10.63 18.19 -3.92
C VAL A 153 11.00 17.70 -5.32
N GLY A 154 10.17 17.98 -6.33
CA GLY A 154 10.42 17.58 -7.71
C GLY A 154 11.68 18.24 -8.31
N ALA A 155 11.94 19.50 -7.98
CA ALA A 155 13.11 20.24 -8.45
C ALA A 155 14.36 20.06 -7.57
N SER A 156 14.22 19.48 -6.38
CA SER A 156 15.29 19.41 -5.39
C SER A 156 16.40 18.45 -5.80
N ALA A 157 17.65 18.91 -5.69
CA ALA A 157 18.85 18.06 -5.65
C ALA A 157 19.41 17.97 -4.22
N GLU A 158 18.58 18.27 -3.22
CA GLU A 158 18.94 18.22 -1.80
C GLU A 158 19.03 16.77 -1.31
N ASP A 159 19.68 16.60 -0.16
CA ASP A 159 19.85 15.33 0.52
C ASP A 159 18.53 14.75 1.08
N ALA A 160 18.60 13.47 1.49
CA ALA A 160 17.47 12.76 2.08
C ALA A 160 16.89 13.42 3.35
N ASP A 161 17.67 14.19 4.12
CA ASP A 161 17.18 14.84 5.34
C ASP A 161 16.31 16.07 5.02
N HIS A 162 16.66 16.84 3.99
CA HIS A 162 15.80 17.92 3.49
C HIS A 162 14.48 17.38 2.92
N LEU A 163 14.55 16.27 2.18
CA LEU A 163 13.37 15.59 1.66
C LEU A 163 12.45 15.12 2.80
N ARG A 164 13.00 14.56 3.89
CA ARG A 164 12.23 14.22 5.10
C ARG A 164 11.60 15.46 5.75
N GLY A 165 12.28 16.60 5.74
CA GLY A 165 11.71 17.87 6.21
C GLY A 165 10.47 18.29 5.42
N ALA A 166 10.53 18.20 4.09
CA ALA A 166 9.40 18.49 3.20
C ALA A 166 8.22 17.52 3.41
N GLU A 167 8.52 16.23 3.64
CA GLU A 167 7.51 15.23 4.02
C GLU A 167 6.82 15.60 5.34
N GLY A 168 7.60 16.00 6.35
CA GLY A 168 7.09 16.42 7.65
C GLY A 168 6.19 17.65 7.56
N GLU A 169 6.57 18.66 6.77
CA GLU A 169 5.75 19.85 6.52
C GLU A 169 4.42 19.47 5.85
N ALA A 170 4.48 18.67 4.78
CA ALA A 170 3.29 18.22 4.07
C ALA A 170 2.36 17.39 4.98
N ALA A 171 2.91 16.50 5.81
CA ALA A 171 2.15 15.74 6.77
C ALA A 171 1.51 16.64 7.83
N SER A 172 2.21 17.67 8.32
CA SER A 172 1.66 18.63 9.27
C SER A 172 0.52 19.44 8.68
N LEU A 173 0.63 19.88 7.42
CA LEU A 173 -0.44 20.56 6.70
C LEU A 173 -1.67 19.67 6.56
N TYR A 174 -1.47 18.47 6.03
CA TYR A 174 -2.54 17.52 5.79
C TYR A 174 -3.29 17.15 7.07
N PHE A 175 -2.58 16.79 8.14
CA PHE A 175 -3.23 16.44 9.41
C PHE A 175 -3.74 17.65 10.18
N GLY A 176 -3.22 18.86 9.92
CA GLY A 176 -3.74 20.10 10.49
C GLY A 176 -5.18 20.39 10.05
N VAL A 177 -5.53 20.03 8.82
CA VAL A 177 -6.89 20.21 8.28
C VAL A 177 -7.72 18.93 8.23
N PHE A 178 -7.15 17.76 8.56
CA PHE A 178 -7.85 16.48 8.47
C PHE A 178 -9.15 16.41 9.27
N GLY A 179 -9.22 17.10 10.41
CA GLY A 179 -10.44 17.17 11.22
C GLY A 179 -11.62 17.82 10.49
N GLN A 180 -11.37 18.76 9.58
CA GLN A 180 -12.39 19.43 8.76
C GLN A 180 -13.03 18.49 7.74
N LEU A 181 -12.37 17.35 7.44
CA LEU A 181 -12.92 16.32 6.56
C LEU A 181 -13.88 15.38 7.29
N ILE A 182 -13.96 15.45 8.63
CA ILE A 182 -14.87 14.67 9.45
C ILE A 182 -16.19 15.42 9.57
N ARG A 183 -17.24 14.86 8.96
CA ARG A 183 -18.60 15.42 8.90
C ARG A 183 -19.56 14.75 9.88
N SER A 184 -19.05 13.87 10.75
CA SER A 184 -19.86 13.29 11.81
C SER A 184 -20.16 14.38 12.84
N PRO A 185 -21.44 14.55 13.27
CA PRO A 185 -21.76 15.47 14.36
C PRO A 185 -21.33 14.94 15.73
N ASP A 186 -20.88 13.68 15.80
CA ASP A 186 -20.39 13.04 17.02
C ASP A 186 -19.00 13.60 17.37
N GLY A 187 -18.95 14.44 18.41
CA GLY A 187 -17.75 15.13 18.86
C GLY A 187 -16.63 14.20 19.35
N ASP A 188 -16.91 12.93 19.65
CA ASP A 188 -15.86 11.96 19.99
C ASP A 188 -14.92 11.68 18.82
N PHE A 189 -15.34 11.89 17.57
CA PHE A 189 -14.48 11.76 16.40
C PHE A 189 -13.64 13.01 16.09
N ALA A 190 -13.74 14.06 16.91
CA ALA A 190 -12.96 15.28 16.71
C ALA A 190 -11.46 14.97 16.62
N PHE A 191 -10.84 15.38 15.52
CA PHE A 191 -9.43 15.11 15.24
C PHE A 191 -8.59 16.37 15.41
N ARG A 192 -7.71 16.36 16.42
CA ARG A 192 -6.83 17.50 16.78
C ARG A 192 -5.38 17.32 16.32
N GLY A 193 -5.08 16.24 15.63
CA GLY A 193 -3.73 15.85 15.20
C GLY A 193 -3.46 14.37 15.41
N ARG A 194 -2.34 13.87 14.87
CA ARG A 194 -1.99 12.44 14.97
C ARG A 194 -1.43 12.08 16.34
N SER A 195 -2.13 11.23 17.07
CA SER A 195 -1.63 10.50 18.24
C SER A 195 -1.49 9.01 17.88
N ARG A 196 -0.29 8.43 18.08
CA ARG A 196 0.04 7.08 17.56
C ARG A 196 0.34 6.06 18.65
N ARG A 197 0.92 6.50 19.78
CA ARG A 197 1.48 5.63 20.82
C ARG A 197 1.29 6.28 22.20
N PRO A 198 0.10 6.15 22.80
CA PRO A 198 -1.11 5.52 22.27
C PRO A 198 -1.94 6.46 21.37
N PRO A 199 -2.91 5.94 20.61
CA PRO A 199 -4.02 6.73 20.08
C PRO A 199 -4.86 7.29 21.23
N LEU A 200 -5.22 8.58 21.18
CA LEU A 200 -5.93 9.29 22.26
C LEU A 200 -7.40 9.59 21.95
N ASP A 201 -7.84 9.25 20.75
CA ASP A 201 -9.21 9.44 20.28
C ASP A 201 -9.62 8.35 19.27
N PRO A 202 -10.93 8.14 19.06
CA PRO A 202 -11.49 7.20 18.09
C PRO A 202 -10.90 7.31 16.68
N THR A 203 -10.74 8.52 16.15
CA THR A 203 -10.21 8.74 14.80
C THR A 203 -8.76 8.26 14.70
N ASN A 204 -7.94 8.58 15.71
CA ASN A 204 -6.56 8.13 15.79
C ASN A 204 -6.45 6.61 15.97
N ALA A 205 -7.35 5.99 16.74
CA ALA A 205 -7.42 4.55 16.93
C ALA A 205 -7.73 3.83 15.60
N LEU A 206 -8.74 4.31 14.87
CA LEU A 206 -9.13 3.80 13.56
C LEU A 206 -8.00 3.90 12.53
N LEU A 207 -7.42 5.10 12.38
CA LEU A 207 -6.31 5.33 11.46
C LEU A 207 -5.11 4.44 11.79
N SER A 208 -4.75 4.32 13.08
CA SER A 208 -3.61 3.49 13.49
C SER A 208 -3.85 2.01 13.22
N PHE A 209 -5.06 1.51 13.45
CA PHE A 209 -5.42 0.13 13.12
C PHE A 209 -5.34 -0.14 11.60
N LEU A 210 -5.91 0.74 10.79
CA LEU A 210 -5.85 0.62 9.32
C LEU A 210 -4.42 0.75 8.77
N TYR A 211 -3.59 1.63 9.33
CA TYR A 211 -2.16 1.71 8.94
C TYR A 211 -1.40 0.43 9.28
N THR A 212 -1.72 -0.24 10.38
CA THR A 212 -1.14 -1.56 10.70
C THR A 212 -1.50 -2.58 9.62
N LEU A 213 -2.77 -2.64 9.18
CA LEU A 213 -3.20 -3.52 8.09
C LEU A 213 -2.42 -3.24 6.80
N LEU A 214 -2.31 -1.97 6.39
CA LEU A 214 -1.57 -1.59 5.19
C LEU A 214 -0.06 -1.90 5.31
N THR A 215 0.53 -1.74 6.50
CA THR A 215 1.94 -2.11 6.76
C THR A 215 2.16 -3.61 6.51
N HIS A 216 1.22 -4.46 6.95
CA HIS A 216 1.29 -5.90 6.71
C HIS A 216 1.17 -6.25 5.22
N ASP A 217 0.26 -5.58 4.49
CA ASP A 217 0.11 -5.76 3.05
C ASP A 217 1.39 -5.35 2.31
N CYS A 218 1.99 -4.20 2.65
CA CYS A 218 3.23 -3.71 2.04
C CYS A 218 4.44 -4.59 2.38
N ARG A 219 4.54 -5.10 3.61
CA ARG A 219 5.58 -6.05 3.99
C ARG A 219 5.48 -7.33 3.16
N SER A 220 4.29 -7.90 3.06
CA SER A 220 4.05 -9.12 2.28
C SER A 220 4.37 -8.92 0.80
N ALA A 221 4.06 -7.73 0.27
CA ALA A 221 4.44 -7.33 -1.08
C ALA A 221 5.97 -7.29 -1.28
N CYS A 222 6.72 -6.68 -0.36
CA CYS A 222 8.18 -6.65 -0.42
C CYS A 222 8.79 -8.06 -0.41
N GLU A 223 8.33 -8.92 0.51
CA GLU A 223 8.79 -10.30 0.64
C GLU A 223 8.49 -11.11 -0.64
N SER A 224 7.32 -10.89 -1.26
CA SER A 224 6.90 -11.59 -2.48
C SER A 224 7.84 -11.35 -3.67
N VAL A 225 8.43 -10.17 -3.79
CA VAL A 225 9.32 -9.80 -4.90
C VAL A 225 10.80 -10.00 -4.58
N GLY A 226 11.12 -10.34 -3.34
CA GLY A 226 12.48 -10.61 -2.86
C GLY A 226 13.28 -9.43 -2.35
N LEU A 227 12.62 -8.29 -2.17
CA LEU A 227 13.17 -7.16 -1.43
C LEU A 227 13.33 -7.53 0.05
N ASP A 228 14.27 -6.89 0.73
CA ASP A 228 14.39 -6.93 2.18
C ASP A 228 13.41 -5.91 2.80
N PRO A 229 12.35 -6.33 3.52
CA PRO A 229 11.39 -5.40 4.08
C PRO A 229 11.96 -4.49 5.17
N ALA A 230 13.10 -4.84 5.76
CA ALA A 230 13.71 -4.08 6.85
C ALA A 230 14.54 -2.90 6.37
N VAL A 231 15.06 -2.95 5.13
CA VAL A 231 15.97 -1.92 4.58
C VAL A 231 15.19 -0.93 3.73
N GLY A 232 14.86 0.21 4.33
CA GLY A 232 14.16 1.33 3.68
C GLY A 232 15.12 2.37 3.08
N PHE A 233 14.52 3.38 2.47
CA PHE A 233 15.12 4.56 1.86
C PHE A 233 14.70 5.84 2.62
N LEU A 234 13.41 5.97 2.95
CA LEU A 234 12.86 7.14 3.64
C LEU A 234 12.95 6.98 5.16
N HIS A 235 12.40 5.89 5.71
CA HIS A 235 12.45 5.59 7.12
C HIS A 235 13.81 4.98 7.49
N ARG A 236 14.51 5.57 8.46
CA ARG A 236 15.79 5.05 8.99
C ARG A 236 15.68 3.59 9.46
N ASP A 237 16.75 2.85 9.53
CA ASP A 237 16.69 1.47 10.02
C ASP A 237 16.50 1.40 11.54
N ARG A 238 15.68 0.44 11.97
CA ARG A 238 15.52 0.05 13.38
C ARG A 238 15.29 -1.45 13.47
N PRO A 239 15.90 -2.14 14.46
CA PRO A 239 15.68 -3.58 14.65
C PRO A 239 14.19 -3.93 14.73
N GLY A 240 13.77 -4.93 13.95
CA GLY A 240 12.39 -5.42 13.89
C GLY A 240 11.39 -4.51 13.17
N ARG A 241 11.79 -3.32 12.71
CA ARG A 241 10.93 -2.43 11.92
C ARG A 241 11.04 -2.80 10.43
N PRO A 242 9.93 -3.05 9.73
CA PRO A 242 9.95 -3.23 8.29
C PRO A 242 10.01 -1.86 7.59
N SER A 243 11.17 -1.19 7.63
CA SER A 243 11.32 0.19 7.16
C SER A 243 10.91 0.36 5.70
N LEU A 244 11.23 -0.60 4.83
CA LEU A 244 10.80 -0.56 3.43
C LEU A 244 9.28 -0.67 3.28
N ALA A 245 8.63 -1.50 4.09
CA ALA A 245 7.18 -1.60 4.07
C ALA A 245 6.53 -0.28 4.51
N LEU A 246 7.14 0.42 5.46
CA LEU A 246 6.71 1.75 5.90
C LEU A 246 6.94 2.82 4.82
N ASP A 247 8.00 2.69 4.03
CA ASP A 247 8.23 3.56 2.88
C ASP A 247 7.18 3.34 1.79
N LEU A 248 7.03 2.09 1.35
CA LEU A 248 6.11 1.72 0.28
C LEU A 248 4.66 2.11 0.60
N MET A 249 4.27 2.04 1.88
CA MET A 249 2.92 2.44 2.26
C MET A 249 2.68 3.95 2.17
N GLU A 250 3.71 4.81 2.17
CA GLU A 250 3.53 6.26 2.27
C GLU A 250 2.68 6.84 1.13
N GLU A 251 2.89 6.38 -0.11
CA GLU A 251 2.06 6.76 -1.24
C GLU A 251 0.64 6.17 -1.19
N LEU A 252 0.43 5.07 -0.48
CA LEU A 252 -0.86 4.37 -0.43
C LEU A 252 -1.76 4.85 0.72
N ARG A 253 -1.16 5.36 1.82
CA ARG A 253 -1.87 5.76 3.04
C ARG A 253 -3.06 6.69 2.81
N PRO A 254 -2.93 7.82 2.08
CA PRO A 254 -4.02 8.78 2.00
C PRO A 254 -5.25 8.17 1.32
N VAL A 255 -5.01 7.36 0.30
CA VAL A 255 -6.07 6.93 -0.62
C VAL A 255 -6.68 5.59 -0.24
N LEU A 256 -5.90 4.70 0.39
CA LEU A 256 -6.39 3.42 0.89
C LEU A 256 -6.92 3.54 2.32
N VAL A 257 -6.15 4.17 3.21
CA VAL A 257 -6.46 4.20 4.64
C VAL A 257 -7.28 5.42 5.01
N ASP A 258 -6.78 6.63 4.77
CA ASP A 258 -7.40 7.83 5.32
C ASP A 258 -8.81 8.04 4.75
N ARG A 259 -8.98 7.81 3.44
CA ARG A 259 -10.30 7.83 2.81
C ARG A 259 -11.25 6.77 3.33
N LEU A 260 -10.75 5.59 3.71
CA LEU A 260 -11.59 4.56 4.32
C LEU A 260 -12.02 4.97 5.72
N ALA A 261 -11.10 5.49 6.53
CA ALA A 261 -11.40 6.02 7.86
C ALA A 261 -12.47 7.13 7.78
N LEU A 262 -12.27 8.12 6.91
CA LEU A 262 -13.25 9.17 6.64
C LEU A 262 -14.59 8.61 6.17
N SER A 263 -14.58 7.58 5.32
CA SER A 263 -15.83 6.94 4.85
C SER A 263 -16.59 6.26 5.99
N LEU A 264 -15.90 5.48 6.83
CA LEU A 264 -16.49 4.77 7.96
C LEU A 264 -17.11 5.74 8.97
N ILE A 265 -16.40 6.84 9.27
CA ILE A 265 -16.86 7.88 10.20
C ILE A 265 -18.02 8.68 9.58
N ASN A 266 -17.83 9.25 8.38
CA ASN A 266 -18.80 10.17 7.78
C ASN A 266 -20.09 9.48 7.35
N ARG A 267 -20.03 8.20 6.98
CA ARG A 267 -21.24 7.39 6.72
C ARG A 267 -21.83 6.80 7.98
N ARG A 268 -21.30 7.16 9.15
CA ARG A 268 -21.81 6.71 10.43
C ARG A 268 -21.86 5.17 10.48
N GLN A 269 -20.82 4.51 9.99
CA GLN A 269 -20.63 3.06 10.14
C GLN A 269 -19.92 2.71 11.44
N LEU A 270 -19.26 3.70 12.07
CA LEU A 270 -18.72 3.62 13.42
C LEU A 270 -19.35 4.71 14.30
N ARG A 271 -19.46 4.45 15.59
CA ARG A 271 -19.98 5.33 16.66
C ARG A 271 -18.96 5.46 17.79
N ALA A 272 -19.12 6.44 18.67
CA ALA A 272 -18.32 6.51 19.90
C ALA A 272 -18.30 5.20 20.70
N THR A 273 -19.42 4.48 20.76
CA THR A 273 -19.55 3.18 21.46
C THR A 273 -18.73 2.04 20.86
N ASP A 274 -18.22 2.20 19.64
CA ASP A 274 -17.33 1.25 18.96
C ASP A 274 -15.87 1.35 19.45
N PHE A 275 -15.62 2.25 20.40
CA PHE A 275 -14.31 2.52 20.96
C PHE A 275 -14.34 2.42 22.48
N GLN A 276 -13.29 1.84 23.04
CA GLN A 276 -13.06 1.78 24.47
C GLN A 276 -11.89 2.70 24.82
N ARG A 277 -12.11 3.60 25.79
CA ARG A 277 -11.04 4.38 26.42
C ARG A 277 -10.53 3.57 27.62
N LEU A 278 -9.24 3.27 27.62
CA LEU A 278 -8.56 2.59 28.73
C LEU A 278 -8.12 3.62 29.79
N ASP A 279 -7.85 3.16 31.01
CA ASP A 279 -7.43 4.01 32.14
C ASP A 279 -6.19 4.87 31.83
N GLY A 280 -5.28 4.36 30.99
CA GLY A 280 -4.09 5.09 30.52
C GLY A 280 -4.36 6.14 29.42
N GLY A 281 -5.61 6.44 29.11
CA GLY A 281 -6.02 7.38 28.05
C GLY A 281 -5.95 6.81 26.63
N ALA A 282 -5.45 5.58 26.47
CA ALA A 282 -5.41 4.91 25.17
C ALA A 282 -6.82 4.57 24.68
N VAL A 283 -7.08 4.80 23.40
CA VAL A 283 -8.35 4.47 22.76
C VAL A 283 -8.17 3.31 21.80
N LEU A 284 -9.01 2.28 21.93
CA LEU A 284 -8.99 1.08 21.11
C LEU A 284 -10.35 0.80 20.48
N LEU A 285 -10.36 0.12 19.33
CA LEU A 285 -11.57 -0.44 18.74
C LEU A 285 -12.05 -1.63 19.57
N THR A 286 -13.36 -1.73 19.80
CA THR A 286 -14.00 -2.95 20.31
C THR A 286 -13.86 -4.09 19.29
N ASP A 287 -14.09 -5.34 19.71
CA ASP A 287 -13.95 -6.48 18.81
C ASP A 287 -14.99 -6.47 17.67
N GLU A 288 -16.23 -6.02 17.93
CA GLU A 288 -17.26 -5.86 16.90
C GLU A 288 -16.92 -4.74 15.91
N ALA A 289 -16.40 -3.62 16.42
CA ALA A 289 -15.90 -2.54 15.58
C ALA A 289 -14.74 -3.02 14.71
N ARG A 290 -13.82 -3.81 15.27
CA ARG A 290 -12.69 -4.40 14.54
C ARG A 290 -13.16 -5.27 13.38
N LYS A 291 -14.17 -6.13 13.59
CA LYS A 291 -14.78 -6.93 12.51
C LYS A 291 -15.36 -6.04 11.41
N THR A 292 -16.07 -4.98 11.78
CA THR A 292 -16.65 -4.01 10.83
C THR A 292 -15.56 -3.33 9.99
N VAL A 293 -14.49 -2.85 10.62
CA VAL A 293 -13.35 -2.24 9.92
C VAL A 293 -12.66 -3.25 9.01
N LEU A 294 -12.43 -4.48 9.47
CA LEU A 294 -11.81 -5.54 8.67
C LEU A 294 -12.63 -5.87 7.42
N SER A 295 -13.96 -6.01 7.55
CA SER A 295 -14.86 -6.20 6.41
C SER A 295 -14.77 -5.04 5.42
N ALA A 296 -14.83 -3.79 5.91
CA ALA A 296 -14.71 -2.60 5.08
C ALA A 296 -13.34 -2.50 4.37
N TRP A 297 -12.25 -2.92 5.04
CA TRP A 297 -10.92 -3.00 4.46
C TRP A 297 -10.85 -4.02 3.32
N GLN A 298 -11.41 -5.22 3.52
CA GLN A 298 -11.45 -6.24 2.46
C GLN A 298 -12.28 -5.79 1.26
N GLU A 299 -13.45 -5.19 1.48
CA GLU A 299 -14.26 -4.63 0.39
C GLU A 299 -13.54 -3.50 -0.34
N ARG A 300 -12.79 -2.66 0.39
CA ARG A 300 -11.96 -1.62 -0.23
C ARG A 300 -10.88 -2.23 -1.12
N LYS A 301 -10.21 -3.31 -0.69
CA LYS A 301 -9.19 -4.01 -1.47
C LYS A 301 -9.71 -4.63 -2.78
N LYS A 302 -10.99 -5.01 -2.83
CA LYS A 302 -11.63 -5.57 -4.03
C LYS A 302 -11.91 -4.53 -5.12
N GLN A 303 -12.02 -3.25 -4.76
CA GLN A 303 -12.35 -2.20 -5.72
C GLN A 303 -11.27 -2.09 -6.79
N GLU A 304 -11.66 -2.09 -8.06
CA GLU A 304 -10.72 -1.95 -9.16
C GLU A 304 -10.41 -0.49 -9.47
N ARG A 305 -9.14 -0.23 -9.73
CA ARG A 305 -8.63 1.04 -10.25
C ARG A 305 -7.59 0.79 -11.33
N ARG A 306 -7.57 1.67 -12.33
CA ARG A 306 -6.51 1.70 -13.34
C ARG A 306 -5.23 2.19 -12.67
N HIS A 307 -4.17 1.41 -12.79
CA HIS A 307 -2.84 1.78 -12.34
C HIS A 307 -2.28 2.84 -13.30
N PRO A 308 -1.92 4.06 -12.85
CA PRO A 308 -1.56 5.15 -13.76
C PRO A 308 -0.36 4.85 -14.66
N PHE A 309 0.67 4.21 -14.11
CA PHE A 309 1.88 3.86 -14.85
C PHE A 309 1.72 2.64 -15.77
N LEU A 310 1.12 1.54 -15.27
CA LEU A 310 0.90 0.33 -16.06
C LEU A 310 -0.27 0.47 -17.04
N GLU A 311 -1.13 1.46 -16.84
CA GLU A 311 -2.37 1.67 -17.59
C GLU A 311 -3.40 0.52 -17.53
N GLU A 312 -3.23 -0.41 -16.58
CA GLU A 312 -4.08 -1.58 -16.41
C GLU A 312 -4.94 -1.51 -15.14
N SER A 313 -6.17 -2.04 -15.20
CA SER A 313 -7.06 -2.13 -14.04
C SER A 313 -6.69 -3.29 -13.12
N ALA A 314 -6.47 -3.01 -11.84
CA ALA A 314 -6.22 -3.99 -10.80
C ALA A 314 -7.04 -3.69 -9.54
N PRO A 315 -7.43 -4.72 -8.76
CA PRO A 315 -7.94 -4.52 -7.40
C PRO A 315 -6.95 -3.72 -6.56
N LEU A 316 -7.44 -2.80 -5.74
CA LEU A 316 -6.60 -1.99 -4.85
C LEU A 316 -5.71 -2.83 -3.93
N GLY A 317 -6.17 -4.03 -3.54
CA GLY A 317 -5.37 -4.98 -2.76
C GLY A 317 -4.12 -5.50 -3.47
N LEU A 318 -4.03 -5.41 -4.80
CA LEU A 318 -2.83 -5.77 -5.56
C LEU A 318 -1.83 -4.61 -5.70
N VAL A 319 -2.25 -3.36 -5.45
CA VAL A 319 -1.38 -2.18 -5.63
C VAL A 319 -0.06 -2.27 -4.84
N PRO A 320 -0.03 -2.68 -3.56
CA PRO A 320 1.24 -2.87 -2.84
C PRO A 320 2.21 -3.81 -3.57
N TYR A 321 1.71 -4.90 -4.16
CA TYR A 321 2.51 -5.87 -4.90
C TYR A 321 3.07 -5.28 -6.19
N LEU A 322 2.25 -4.51 -6.92
CA LEU A 322 2.68 -3.83 -8.14
C LEU A 322 3.77 -2.79 -7.83
N GLN A 323 3.60 -2.02 -6.76
CA GLN A 323 4.57 -1.03 -6.33
C GLN A 323 5.90 -1.67 -5.88
N ALA A 324 5.84 -2.76 -5.12
CA ALA A 324 7.04 -3.53 -4.76
C ALA A 324 7.75 -4.08 -6.01
N GLN A 325 7.02 -4.55 -7.02
CA GLN A 325 7.61 -5.01 -8.28
C GLN A 325 8.27 -3.89 -9.06
N MET A 326 7.64 -2.73 -9.17
CA MET A 326 8.22 -1.58 -9.88
C MET A 326 9.48 -1.07 -9.17
N LEU A 327 9.48 -1.03 -7.83
CA LEU A 327 10.70 -0.72 -7.08
C LEU A 327 11.81 -1.73 -7.34
N ALA A 328 11.49 -3.04 -7.32
CA ALA A 328 12.48 -4.08 -7.61
C ALA A 328 13.04 -3.98 -9.04
N ARG A 329 12.21 -3.60 -10.03
CA ARG A 329 12.63 -3.36 -11.42
C ARG A 329 13.54 -2.14 -11.54
N HIS A 330 13.19 -1.04 -10.86
CA HIS A 330 14.07 0.14 -10.80
C HIS A 330 15.44 -0.20 -10.21
N LEU A 331 15.48 -0.94 -9.09
CA LEU A 331 16.74 -1.37 -8.46
C LEU A 331 17.60 -2.30 -9.34
N ARG A 332 16.98 -3.02 -10.29
CA ARG A 332 17.70 -3.83 -11.28
C ARG A 332 18.17 -3.05 -12.50
N GLY A 333 17.76 -1.78 -12.64
CA GLY A 333 18.01 -0.97 -13.83
C GLY A 333 17.02 -1.20 -14.97
N ASP A 334 15.91 -1.92 -14.73
CA ASP A 334 14.86 -2.13 -15.74
C ASP A 334 13.95 -0.91 -15.91
N LEU A 335 13.99 0.04 -14.95
CA LEU A 335 13.26 1.29 -14.97
C LEU A 335 14.20 2.43 -14.54
N ASP A 336 14.17 3.54 -15.26
CA ASP A 336 15.03 4.71 -14.99
C ASP A 336 14.76 5.33 -13.62
N ALA A 337 13.51 5.27 -13.16
CA ALA A 337 13.08 5.74 -11.86
C ALA A 337 11.98 4.82 -11.31
N TYR A 338 11.84 4.78 -9.98
CA TYR A 338 10.67 4.18 -9.34
C TYR A 338 9.43 5.08 -9.57
N PRO A 339 8.41 4.63 -10.31
CA PRO A 339 7.23 5.44 -10.60
C PRO A 339 6.24 5.38 -9.41
N PRO A 340 6.02 6.50 -8.70
CA PRO A 340 5.13 6.48 -7.54
C PRO A 340 3.67 6.29 -7.93
N TRP A 341 2.89 5.75 -6.99
CA TRP A 341 1.44 5.66 -7.12
C TRP A 341 0.79 7.04 -7.03
N PHE A 342 0.14 7.48 -8.10
CA PHE A 342 -0.69 8.69 -8.11
C PHE A 342 -2.18 8.35 -8.17
N TRP A 343 -2.95 8.84 -7.21
CA TRP A 343 -4.40 8.70 -7.22
C TRP A 343 -5.04 9.72 -8.14
N LYS A 344 -5.62 9.26 -9.24
CA LYS A 344 -6.43 10.05 -10.16
C LYS A 344 -7.90 9.67 -10.08
#